data_AF-A0A7W1NV88-F1
#
_entry.id   AF-A0A7W1NV88-F1
#
_cell.length_a   1.000
_cell.length_b   1.000
_cell.length_c   1.000
_cell.angle_alpha   90.00
_cell.angle_beta   90.00
_cell.angle_gamma   90.00
#
_symmetry.space_group_name_H-M   'P 1'
#
loop_
_entity.id
_entity.type
_entity.pdbx_description
1 polymer ?
#
loop_
_entity_poly.entity_id
_entity_poly.type
_entity_poly.pdbx_seq_one_letter_code
_entity_poly.pdbx_strand_id
1 'polypeptide(L)'
;MARLYTLIVSAIVGLGFVFGLQPFTAAHAAVTTRYLAFQMFTGAPDTSIPIGGSGKNPLSSPPDKDTMSRFVQGMIAKIGSTGSSETKLAFVIGPLSFDHTDAQLRQMIKDAFEIALEQNIAVGFHVDDSMFWARRSDLWADPANVEWLDWDGTPNTGRRLDWSAEPTAISPQMCLNSPAIQAAVRHEASDVIGSAISEGIATLGAQGKSELFAGVIVGWETQIGLDFKTSQYLGYCALTNRGFSQQHPPPDPDSERVQVVQDFIELWASGMSQAGVQPDKIYSHTAVVSTQSYDSMPERSSVTYAQINHFAPPSIAFGKDYHPGFSTYPQAGLMQQLYDELEKYGNPTWASSEGANIDPASLTSGISMETYLAGLFNHGAALVNIFGWGIGDEASANPFRTAAEAPDSLTAYQKFLGGEALVEGDSVVTDLPTRIHQIQAKLPTWIEQNPSRRAEVEPLVVQLQQDIDDNNFQQASQTADDILAIINP
;
A
#
# COMPACT_ATOMS: atom_id res chain seq x y z
N MET A 1 12.09 4.23 -84.15
CA MET A 1 13.40 4.93 -84.13
C MET A 1 14.04 4.60 -82.79
N ALA A 2 15.10 3.78 -82.77
CA ALA A 2 16.50 4.21 -82.55
C ALA A 2 16.71 4.82 -81.14
N ARG A 3 17.39 4.13 -80.19
CA ARG A 3 18.85 4.21 -79.88
C ARG A 3 19.28 5.64 -79.51
N LEU A 4 20.05 5.95 -78.47
CA LEU A 4 21.13 5.26 -77.72
C LEU A 4 21.31 6.05 -76.38
N TYR A 5 21.78 5.52 -75.22
CA TYR A 5 23.21 5.31 -74.91
C TYR A 5 23.45 4.55 -73.58
N THR A 6 24.51 3.74 -73.57
CA THR A 6 25.26 3.15 -72.44
C THR A 6 26.73 3.62 -72.53
N LEU A 7 27.69 3.36 -71.63
CA LEU A 7 27.90 2.36 -70.55
C LEU A 7 29.02 2.91 -69.62
N ILE A 8 29.22 2.40 -68.39
CA ILE A 8 30.52 2.18 -67.67
C ILE A 8 30.23 1.76 -66.20
N VAL A 9 30.90 0.82 -65.50
CA VAL A 9 31.75 -0.38 -65.81
C VAL A 9 31.61 -1.36 -64.61
N SER A 10 31.92 -2.65 -64.79
CA SER A 10 31.69 -3.75 -63.83
C SER A 10 32.93 -4.21 -63.03
N ALA A 11 32.73 -5.26 -62.19
CA ALA A 11 33.68 -6.07 -61.39
C ALA A 11 33.89 -5.57 -59.93
N ILE A 12 34.01 -6.43 -58.90
CA ILE A 12 34.53 -7.83 -58.85
C ILE A 12 33.60 -8.79 -58.06
N VAL A 13 33.69 -10.09 -58.39
CA VAL A 13 32.98 -11.24 -57.79
C VAL A 13 33.71 -11.81 -56.56
N GLY A 14 33.01 -12.26 -55.53
CA GLY A 14 33.63 -13.00 -54.42
C GLY A 14 32.70 -13.67 -53.39
N LEU A 15 32.59 -15.00 -53.49
CA LEU A 15 32.20 -16.01 -52.48
C LEU A 15 30.84 -15.93 -51.74
N GLY A 16 30.13 -17.06 -51.84
CA GLY A 16 28.83 -17.35 -51.26
C GLY A 16 28.69 -17.19 -49.74
N PHE A 17 27.46 -16.85 -49.35
CA PHE A 17 26.94 -17.03 -48.01
C PHE A 17 25.79 -18.05 -48.03
N VAL A 18 25.82 -18.95 -47.06
CA VAL A 18 24.73 -19.89 -46.79
C VAL A 18 23.58 -19.09 -46.17
N PHE A 19 22.42 -19.04 -46.85
CA PHE A 19 21.20 -18.53 -46.25
C PHE A 19 20.66 -19.56 -45.25
N GLY A 20 21.19 -19.51 -44.03
CA GLY A 20 20.54 -20.11 -42.87
C GLY A 20 19.27 -19.31 -42.56
N LEU A 21 18.11 -19.90 -42.85
CA LEU A 21 16.84 -19.42 -42.32
C LEU A 21 16.83 -19.65 -40.81
N GLN A 22 17.28 -18.67 -40.02
CA GLN A 22 16.91 -18.63 -38.61
C GLN A 22 15.43 -18.25 -38.53
N PRO A 23 14.60 -19.00 -37.78
CA PRO A 23 13.25 -18.56 -37.50
C PRO A 23 13.33 -17.28 -36.66
N PHE A 24 12.60 -16.24 -37.07
CA PHE A 24 12.28 -15.14 -36.16
C PHE A 24 11.38 -15.71 -35.06
N THR A 25 11.99 -16.13 -33.95
CA THR A 25 11.28 -16.29 -32.69
C THR A 25 10.79 -14.90 -32.30
N ALA A 26 9.49 -14.64 -32.48
CA ALA A 26 8.85 -13.48 -31.88
C ALA A 26 9.15 -13.54 -30.38
N ALA A 27 9.92 -12.57 -29.89
CA ALA A 27 10.10 -12.38 -28.46
C ALA A 27 8.70 -12.16 -27.90
N HIS A 28 8.19 -13.16 -27.18
CA HIS A 28 7.04 -12.93 -26.31
C HIS A 28 7.51 -11.86 -25.33
N ALA A 29 6.81 -10.72 -25.31
CA ALA A 29 6.97 -9.79 -24.22
C ALA A 29 6.70 -10.60 -22.94
N ALA A 30 7.71 -10.70 -22.07
CA ALA A 30 7.58 -11.49 -20.86
C ALA A 30 6.41 -10.92 -20.06
N VAL A 31 5.42 -11.74 -19.75
CA VAL A 31 4.29 -11.33 -18.91
C VAL A 31 4.85 -11.02 -17.54
N THR A 32 4.75 -9.75 -17.11
CA THR A 32 5.18 -9.33 -15.78
C THR A 32 4.39 -10.11 -14.74
N THR A 33 5.09 -10.88 -13.90
CA THR A 33 4.47 -11.62 -12.79
C THR A 33 3.69 -10.67 -11.88
N ARG A 34 2.46 -11.04 -11.54
CA ARG A 34 1.64 -10.36 -10.54
C ARG A 34 1.67 -11.13 -9.22
N TYR A 35 1.69 -10.41 -8.11
CA TYR A 35 1.96 -10.94 -6.77
C TYR A 35 0.78 -10.69 -5.84
N LEU A 36 0.19 -11.78 -5.35
CA LEU A 36 -0.67 -11.75 -4.17
C LEU A 36 0.23 -11.98 -2.96
N ALA A 37 0.40 -10.96 -2.13
CA ALA A 37 1.27 -10.95 -0.98
C ALA A 37 0.48 -10.86 0.33
N PHE A 38 1.12 -11.27 1.42
CA PHE A 38 0.61 -11.10 2.78
C PHE A 38 1.72 -10.52 3.66
N GLN A 39 1.36 -9.52 4.47
CA GLN A 39 2.30 -8.84 5.36
C GLN A 39 2.67 -9.74 6.55
N MET A 40 3.95 -9.99 6.72
CA MET A 40 4.54 -10.65 7.89
C MET A 40 5.22 -9.60 8.76
N PHE A 41 4.80 -9.52 10.03
CA PHE A 41 5.27 -8.50 10.97
C PHE A 41 6.58 -8.89 11.66
N THR A 42 7.56 -7.99 11.65
CA THR A 42 8.90 -8.21 12.26
C THR A 42 9.15 -7.44 13.55
N GLY A 43 8.20 -6.63 14.03
CA GLY A 43 8.36 -5.81 15.24
C GLY A 43 8.49 -6.60 16.55
N ALA A 44 8.29 -7.92 16.49
CA ALA A 44 8.43 -8.87 17.60
C ALA A 44 8.99 -10.22 17.10
N PRO A 45 9.58 -11.04 18.00
CA PRO A 45 10.05 -12.39 17.64
C PRO A 45 8.93 -13.34 17.21
N ASP A 46 7.69 -13.05 17.60
CA ASP A 46 6.47 -13.75 17.22
C ASP A 46 5.71 -12.90 16.20
N THR A 47 5.57 -13.41 14.98
CA THR A 47 4.93 -12.73 13.84
C THR A 47 3.43 -12.52 14.02
N SER A 48 2.80 -13.18 15.01
CA SER A 48 1.39 -12.99 15.34
C SER A 48 1.14 -11.80 16.26
N ILE A 49 2.17 -11.23 16.89
CA ILE A 49 2.01 -10.05 17.74
C ILE A 49 1.84 -8.82 16.84
N PRO A 50 0.71 -8.09 16.89
CA PRO A 50 0.54 -6.87 16.13
C PRO A 50 1.61 -5.84 16.52
N ILE A 51 2.06 -5.03 15.57
CA ILE A 51 2.93 -3.91 15.90
C ILE A 51 2.10 -2.83 16.59
N GLY A 52 2.25 -2.77 17.90
CA GLY A 52 1.48 -1.92 18.79
C GLY A 52 1.81 -2.28 20.23
N GLY A 53 2.87 -1.67 20.78
CA GLY A 53 3.49 -2.12 22.02
C GLY A 53 4.00 -1.00 22.92
N SER A 54 3.09 -0.25 23.57
CA SER A 54 3.39 0.63 24.71
C SER A 54 4.34 1.82 24.45
N GLY A 55 3.92 2.79 23.64
CA GLY A 55 4.53 4.13 23.63
C GLY A 55 5.88 4.21 22.91
N LYS A 56 6.83 4.97 23.48
CA LYS A 56 8.18 5.22 22.91
C LYS A 56 9.16 4.04 23.03
N ASN A 57 8.65 2.82 23.16
CA ASN A 57 9.48 1.62 23.24
C ASN A 57 9.92 1.22 21.81
N PRO A 58 11.19 0.85 21.61
CA PRO A 58 11.65 0.38 20.31
C PRO A 58 11.04 -0.97 19.95
N LEU A 59 11.03 -1.29 18.65
CA LEU A 59 10.73 -2.64 18.19
C LEU A 59 11.60 -3.69 18.91
N SER A 60 11.04 -4.86 19.16
CA SER A 60 11.76 -5.98 19.76
C SER A 60 12.73 -6.61 18.75
N SER A 61 13.47 -7.65 19.15
CA SER A 61 14.23 -8.44 18.18
C SER A 61 13.28 -9.02 17.10
N PRO A 62 13.71 -9.08 15.83
CA PRO A 62 12.91 -9.66 14.77
C PRO A 62 12.76 -11.19 14.92
N PRO A 63 11.82 -11.82 14.20
CA PRO A 63 11.66 -13.27 14.17
C PRO A 63 12.90 -13.94 13.56
N ASP A 64 13.18 -15.17 13.99
CA ASP A 64 14.21 -16.01 13.39
C ASP A 64 13.73 -16.71 12.10
N LYS A 65 14.66 -17.25 11.33
CA LYS A 65 14.35 -17.97 10.08
C LYS A 65 13.33 -19.09 10.29
N ASP A 66 13.42 -19.85 11.38
CA ASP A 66 12.49 -20.96 11.65
C ASP A 66 11.06 -20.47 11.95
N THR A 67 10.92 -19.29 12.55
CA THR A 67 9.60 -18.67 12.81
C THR A 67 9.01 -18.08 11.53
N MET A 68 9.80 -17.34 10.76
CA MET A 68 9.38 -16.85 9.43
C MET A 68 9.02 -18.02 8.49
N SER A 69 9.83 -19.08 8.48
CA SER A 69 9.63 -20.28 7.67
C SER A 69 8.32 -21.00 8.03
N ARG A 70 7.97 -21.09 9.33
CA ARG A 70 6.70 -21.65 9.81
C ARG A 70 5.48 -20.78 9.45
N PHE A 71 5.58 -19.46 9.54
CA PHE A 71 4.54 -18.54 9.09
C PHE A 71 4.21 -18.77 7.61
N VAL A 72 5.24 -18.81 6.76
CA VAL A 72 5.12 -19.05 5.33
C VAL A 72 4.56 -20.45 5.02
N GLN A 73 5.01 -21.51 5.73
CA GLN A 73 4.45 -22.86 5.58
C GLN A 73 2.95 -22.91 5.93
N GLY A 74 2.53 -22.25 7.02
CA GLY A 74 1.13 -22.17 7.41
C GLY A 74 0.27 -21.45 6.37
N MET A 75 0.79 -20.36 5.79
CA MET A 75 0.14 -19.64 4.70
C MET A 75 -0.02 -20.49 3.44
N ILE A 76 1.05 -21.13 2.97
CA ILE A 76 1.03 -22.03 1.81
C ILE A 76 0.07 -23.20 2.05
N ALA A 77 0.05 -23.78 3.25
CA ALA A 77 -0.84 -24.88 3.59
C ALA A 77 -2.33 -24.48 3.61
N LYS A 78 -2.65 -23.25 4.05
CA LYS A 78 -4.03 -22.75 4.12
C LYS A 78 -4.57 -22.28 2.77
N ILE A 79 -3.72 -21.67 1.93
CA ILE A 79 -4.08 -21.25 0.57
C ILE A 79 -4.04 -22.42 -0.43
N GLY A 80 -3.11 -23.36 -0.27
CA GLY A 80 -3.03 -24.60 -1.06
C GLY A 80 -2.24 -24.51 -2.38
N SER A 81 -1.69 -23.34 -2.72
CA SER A 81 -0.88 -23.13 -3.93
C SER A 81 0.10 -21.97 -3.74
N THR A 82 1.25 -21.99 -4.42
CA THR A 82 2.14 -20.82 -4.57
C THR A 82 2.01 -20.09 -5.92
N GLY A 83 1.08 -20.55 -6.76
CA GLY A 83 0.82 -19.97 -8.09
C GLY A 83 1.80 -20.39 -9.19
N SER A 84 1.76 -19.65 -10.29
CA SER A 84 2.53 -19.83 -11.52
C SER A 84 3.68 -18.79 -11.63
N SER A 85 4.27 -18.64 -12.81
CA SER A 85 5.18 -17.53 -13.12
C SER A 85 4.44 -16.23 -13.52
N GLU A 86 3.14 -16.28 -13.81
CA GLU A 86 2.32 -15.12 -14.19
C GLU A 86 1.55 -14.55 -12.99
N THR A 87 1.11 -15.42 -12.08
CA THR A 87 0.45 -15.07 -10.82
C THR A 87 1.08 -15.85 -9.67
N LYS A 88 1.75 -15.17 -8.74
CA LYS A 88 2.59 -15.78 -7.71
C LYS A 88 2.12 -15.40 -6.31
N LEU A 89 2.11 -16.38 -5.39
CA LEU A 89 1.95 -16.10 -3.96
C LEU A 89 3.26 -15.52 -3.44
N ALA A 90 3.16 -14.51 -2.58
CA ALA A 90 4.27 -13.87 -1.91
C ALA A 90 4.03 -13.72 -0.40
N PHE A 91 5.12 -13.54 0.35
CA PHE A 91 5.08 -12.92 1.67
C PHE A 91 5.90 -11.64 1.63
N VAL A 92 5.44 -10.60 2.32
CA VAL A 92 6.15 -9.32 2.45
C VAL A 92 6.63 -9.19 3.88
N ILE A 93 7.94 -9.13 4.08
CA ILE A 93 8.55 -8.99 5.41
C ILE A 93 8.74 -7.50 5.75
N GLY A 94 8.24 -7.08 6.91
CA GLY A 94 8.43 -5.72 7.42
C GLY A 94 7.80 -5.47 8.80
N PRO A 95 8.12 -4.36 9.47
CA PRO A 95 8.97 -3.26 9.02
C PRO A 95 10.45 -3.62 9.05
N LEU A 96 11.13 -3.28 7.96
CA LEU A 96 12.56 -3.01 8.00
C LEU A 96 12.73 -1.56 8.46
N SER A 97 13.35 -1.30 9.61
CA SER A 97 13.35 0.03 10.25
C SER A 97 14.62 0.34 11.03
N PHE A 98 14.79 1.61 11.40
CA PHE A 98 15.89 2.14 12.21
C PHE A 98 15.96 1.60 13.66
N ASP A 99 14.94 0.92 14.15
CA ASP A 99 14.98 0.17 15.42
C ASP A 99 15.68 -1.19 15.30
N HIS A 100 15.99 -1.63 14.08
CA HIS A 100 16.84 -2.77 13.81
C HIS A 100 18.29 -2.31 13.56
N THR A 101 19.25 -3.18 13.86
CA THR A 101 20.66 -2.96 13.46
C THR A 101 20.90 -3.41 12.02
N ASP A 102 21.93 -2.89 11.34
CA ASP A 102 22.35 -3.32 10.00
C ASP A 102 22.45 -4.85 9.88
N ALA A 103 22.99 -5.50 10.91
CA ALA A 103 23.17 -6.95 10.94
C ALA A 103 21.82 -7.70 10.99
N GLN A 104 20.85 -7.18 11.75
CA GLN A 104 19.49 -7.75 11.80
C GLN A 104 18.76 -7.54 10.48
N LEU A 105 18.85 -6.33 9.88
CA LEU A 105 18.25 -6.00 8.59
C LEU A 105 18.77 -6.94 7.49
N ARG A 106 20.10 -7.04 7.34
CA ARG A 106 20.72 -7.95 6.36
C ARG A 106 20.35 -9.42 6.59
N GLN A 107 20.33 -9.87 7.85
CA GLN A 107 20.02 -11.26 8.18
C GLN A 107 18.55 -11.60 7.86
N MET A 108 17.59 -10.72 8.23
CA MET A 108 16.17 -10.88 7.85
C MET A 108 15.99 -10.97 6.33
N ILE A 109 16.63 -10.07 5.58
CA ILE A 109 16.54 -10.03 4.12
C ILE A 109 17.07 -11.34 3.52
N LYS A 110 18.26 -11.77 3.94
CA LYS A 110 18.88 -13.03 3.51
C LYS A 110 18.00 -14.24 3.83
N ASP A 111 17.51 -14.36 5.06
CA ASP A 111 16.67 -15.48 5.49
C ASP A 111 15.36 -15.54 4.70
N ALA A 112 14.77 -14.39 4.38
CA ALA A 112 13.56 -14.32 3.56
C ALA A 112 13.80 -14.78 2.11
N PHE A 113 14.94 -14.43 1.49
CA PHE A 113 15.31 -14.99 0.18
C PHE A 113 15.59 -16.50 0.23
N GLU A 114 16.20 -17.00 1.30
CA GLU A 114 16.38 -18.45 1.49
C GLU A 114 15.04 -19.18 1.63
N ILE A 115 14.10 -18.65 2.42
CA ILE A 115 12.73 -19.18 2.56
C ILE A 115 11.99 -19.19 1.22
N ALA A 116 12.08 -18.10 0.44
CA ALA A 116 11.49 -18.00 -0.89
C ALA A 116 11.97 -19.13 -1.82
N LEU A 117 13.29 -19.37 -1.84
CA LEU A 117 13.93 -20.43 -2.62
C LEU A 117 13.54 -21.84 -2.16
N GLU A 118 13.51 -22.07 -0.85
CA GLU A 118 13.18 -23.34 -0.19
C GLU A 118 11.71 -23.74 -0.39
N GLN A 119 10.81 -22.76 -0.35
CA GLN A 119 9.35 -23.00 -0.36
C GLN A 119 8.65 -22.65 -1.69
N ASN A 120 9.40 -22.21 -2.71
CA ASN A 120 8.88 -21.84 -4.05
C ASN A 120 7.76 -20.78 -3.98
N ILE A 121 7.98 -19.76 -3.16
CA ILE A 121 7.09 -18.62 -2.94
C ILE A 121 7.89 -17.34 -3.19
N ALA A 122 7.25 -16.25 -3.63
CA ALA A 122 7.93 -14.98 -3.77
C ALA A 122 8.14 -14.27 -2.41
N VAL A 123 9.15 -13.41 -2.35
CA VAL A 123 9.43 -12.51 -1.23
C VAL A 123 9.35 -11.07 -1.69
N GLY A 124 8.74 -10.21 -0.87
CA GLY A 124 8.89 -8.77 -0.93
C GLY A 124 9.32 -8.20 0.42
N PHE A 125 9.67 -6.92 0.45
CA PHE A 125 10.15 -6.21 1.64
C PHE A 125 9.34 -4.94 1.86
N HIS A 126 9.05 -4.59 3.11
CA HIS A 126 8.34 -3.36 3.47
C HIS A 126 9.17 -2.58 4.47
N VAL A 127 9.65 -1.42 4.04
CA VAL A 127 10.52 -0.53 4.82
C VAL A 127 9.66 0.47 5.58
N ASP A 128 9.78 0.49 6.90
CA ASP A 128 9.38 1.65 7.67
C ASP A 128 10.49 2.70 7.60
N ASP A 129 10.13 3.85 7.05
CA ASP A 129 11.02 4.96 6.75
C ASP A 129 11.12 5.98 7.90
N SER A 130 10.15 6.00 8.82
CA SER A 130 9.88 7.18 9.64
C SER A 130 9.14 6.96 10.97
N MET A 131 8.60 5.76 11.26
CA MET A 131 7.87 5.46 12.50
C MET A 131 8.78 4.93 13.63
N PHE A 132 9.53 3.86 13.35
CA PHE A 132 10.22 3.04 14.34
C PHE A 132 11.72 3.29 14.36
N TRP A 133 12.10 4.31 15.13
CA TRP A 133 13.48 4.78 15.30
C TRP A 133 13.81 5.17 16.76
N ALA A 134 13.07 4.63 17.74
CA ALA A 134 13.28 4.88 19.16
C ALA A 134 14.70 4.55 19.64
N ARG A 135 15.39 3.56 19.05
CA ARG A 135 16.79 3.25 19.34
C ARG A 135 17.78 4.33 18.89
N ARG A 136 17.41 5.16 17.91
CA ARG A 136 18.27 6.20 17.31
C ARG A 136 18.33 7.48 18.13
N SER A 137 18.61 7.36 19.43
CA SER A 137 18.78 8.51 20.32
C SER A 137 20.01 9.36 19.98
N ASP A 138 20.94 8.82 19.18
CA ASP A 138 22.01 9.57 18.51
C ASP A 138 21.47 10.59 17.48
N LEU A 139 20.28 10.35 16.92
CA LEU A 139 19.59 11.27 16.01
C LEU A 139 18.50 12.08 16.74
N TRP A 140 17.52 11.45 17.38
CA TRP A 140 16.32 12.14 17.88
C TRP A 140 16.56 13.01 19.12
N ALA A 141 17.70 12.88 19.81
CA ALA A 141 18.05 13.77 20.92
C ALA A 141 18.49 15.18 20.45
N ASP A 142 18.85 15.35 19.17
CA ASP A 142 19.08 16.65 18.57
C ASP A 142 17.73 17.24 18.07
N PRO A 143 17.29 18.40 18.57
CA PRO A 143 16.04 19.01 18.14
C PRO A 143 16.02 19.38 16.64
N ALA A 144 17.17 19.50 15.97
CA ALA A 144 17.23 19.73 14.51
C ALA A 144 16.85 18.50 13.66
N ASN A 145 16.74 17.32 14.26
CA ASN A 145 16.40 16.06 13.59
C ASN A 145 14.94 15.63 13.76
N VAL A 146 14.17 16.36 14.57
CA VAL A 146 12.76 16.07 14.84
C VAL A 146 11.90 17.23 14.35
N GLU A 147 10.69 16.94 13.90
CA GLU A 147 9.78 17.97 13.42
C GLU A 147 9.35 18.95 14.51
N TRP A 148 9.00 20.17 14.09
CA TRP A 148 8.64 21.27 14.98
C TRP A 148 7.15 21.64 14.85
N LEU A 149 6.61 22.14 15.96
CA LEU A 149 5.25 22.67 16.10
C LEU A 149 5.09 24.10 15.56
N ASP A 150 6.19 24.86 15.52
CA ASP A 150 6.18 26.30 15.23
C ASP A 150 7.54 26.79 14.68
N TRP A 151 7.56 28.07 14.30
CA TRP A 151 8.78 28.77 13.84
C TRP A 151 9.78 29.10 14.95
N ASP A 152 9.40 28.97 16.23
CA ASP A 152 10.30 29.18 17.37
C ASP A 152 11.16 27.92 17.65
N GLY A 153 10.90 26.83 16.92
CA GLY A 153 11.66 25.59 16.97
C GLY A 153 11.19 24.62 18.06
N THR A 154 9.95 24.75 18.53
CA THR A 154 9.40 23.86 19.57
C THR A 154 9.32 22.42 19.04
N PRO A 155 10.09 21.45 19.59
CA PRO A 155 10.10 20.08 19.09
C PRO A 155 8.77 19.35 19.34
N ASN A 156 8.36 18.50 18.40
CA ASN A 156 7.19 17.65 18.58
C ASN A 156 7.36 16.66 19.75
N THR A 157 6.24 16.29 20.34
CA THR A 157 6.17 15.51 21.57
C THR A 157 6.15 13.99 21.32
N GLY A 158 5.91 13.59 20.07
CA GLY A 158 5.77 12.22 19.56
C GLY A 158 4.98 12.24 18.25
N ARG A 159 5.28 11.35 17.28
CA ARG A 159 4.37 11.08 16.16
C ARG A 159 3.09 10.44 16.72
N ARG A 160 1.94 10.95 16.32
CA ARG A 160 0.62 10.39 16.60
C ARG A 160 0.33 9.23 15.65
N LEU A 161 -0.16 8.11 16.18
CA LEU A 161 -0.73 7.01 15.41
C LEU A 161 -2.18 6.78 15.85
N ASP A 162 -3.11 6.81 14.90
CA ASP A 162 -4.55 6.64 15.13
C ASP A 162 -5.02 5.21 14.78
N TRP A 163 -4.20 4.21 15.11
CA TRP A 163 -4.45 2.77 14.87
C TRP A 163 -5.47 2.13 15.83
N SER A 164 -6.02 2.89 16.77
CA SER A 164 -7.02 2.43 17.74
C SER A 164 -7.92 3.58 18.16
N ALA A 165 -9.02 3.29 18.87
CA ALA A 165 -9.92 4.31 19.42
C ALA A 165 -9.20 5.35 20.29
N GLU A 166 -8.09 4.98 20.94
CA GLU A 166 -7.18 5.91 21.62
C GLU A 166 -5.89 6.07 20.80
N PRO A 167 -5.48 7.30 20.45
CA PRO A 167 -4.23 7.54 19.73
C PRO A 167 -3.01 7.09 20.54
N THR A 168 -1.99 6.56 19.86
CA THR A 168 -0.73 6.15 20.47
C THR A 168 0.41 7.11 20.10
N ALA A 169 1.26 7.43 21.07
CA ALA A 169 2.50 8.17 20.86
C ALA A 169 3.66 7.21 20.59
N ILE A 170 4.38 7.39 19.49
CA ILE A 170 5.68 6.72 19.28
C ILE A 170 6.84 7.72 19.45
N SER A 171 8.01 7.41 18.90
CA SER A 171 9.12 8.35 18.77
C SER A 171 8.68 9.70 18.17
N PRO A 172 9.40 10.80 18.44
CA PRO A 172 9.17 12.07 17.73
C PRO A 172 9.14 11.85 16.22
N GLN A 173 8.34 12.62 15.48
CA GLN A 173 8.39 12.58 14.03
C GLN A 173 9.74 13.13 13.55
N MET A 174 10.39 12.44 12.59
CA MET A 174 11.63 12.90 11.97
C MET A 174 11.41 14.19 11.18
N CYS A 175 12.35 15.13 11.26
CA CYS A 175 12.48 16.21 10.28
C CYS A 175 13.09 15.64 9.00
N LEU A 176 12.23 15.26 8.04
CA LEU A 176 12.58 14.39 6.90
C LEU A 176 13.74 14.92 6.05
N ASN A 177 13.90 16.24 5.95
CA ASN A 177 14.96 16.90 5.20
C ASN A 177 16.16 17.36 6.05
N SER A 178 16.23 16.99 7.34
CA SER A 178 17.44 17.23 8.14
C SER A 178 18.65 16.52 7.51
N PRO A 179 19.82 17.18 7.40
CA PRO A 179 21.02 16.57 6.84
C PRO A 179 21.44 15.26 7.53
N ALA A 180 21.24 15.12 8.85
CA ALA A 180 21.60 13.91 9.58
C ALA A 180 20.60 12.77 9.36
N ILE A 181 19.29 13.09 9.28
CA ILE A 181 18.25 12.12 8.89
C ILE A 181 18.49 11.63 7.46
N GLN A 182 18.72 12.53 6.51
CA GLN A 182 19.02 12.15 5.12
C GLN A 182 20.31 11.32 5.00
N ALA A 183 21.33 11.58 5.82
CA ALA A 183 22.54 10.77 5.85
C ALA A 183 22.27 9.34 6.36
N ALA A 184 21.47 9.22 7.43
CA ALA A 184 21.04 7.92 7.95
C ALA A 184 20.18 7.14 6.94
N VAL A 185 19.24 7.80 6.26
CA VAL A 185 18.44 7.19 5.18
C VAL A 185 19.31 6.70 4.03
N ARG A 186 20.29 7.48 3.55
CA ARG A 186 21.19 7.03 2.47
C ARG A 186 21.94 5.75 2.84
N HIS A 187 22.46 5.67 4.08
CA HIS A 187 23.12 4.47 4.61
C HIS A 187 22.17 3.27 4.64
N GLU A 188 20.98 3.40 5.23
CA GLU A 188 20.02 2.29 5.29
C GLU A 188 19.51 1.87 3.90
N ALA A 189 19.17 2.82 3.04
CA ALA A 189 18.55 2.57 1.75
C ALA A 189 19.53 1.94 0.75
N SER A 190 20.74 2.49 0.59
CA SER A 190 21.76 1.98 -0.31
C SER A 190 22.53 0.83 0.33
N ASP A 191 23.21 1.13 1.44
CA ASP A 191 24.33 0.34 1.90
C ASP A 191 23.88 -0.85 2.75
N VAL A 192 22.74 -0.73 3.45
CA VAL A 192 22.16 -1.81 4.28
C VAL A 192 21.11 -2.63 3.54
N ILE A 193 19.92 -2.08 3.36
CA ILE A 193 18.74 -2.79 2.86
C ILE A 193 18.87 -3.04 1.36
N GLY A 194 19.15 -1.99 0.56
CA GLY A 194 19.32 -2.11 -0.89
C GLY A 194 20.40 -3.11 -1.28
N SER A 195 21.58 -3.04 -0.66
CA SER A 195 22.68 -3.99 -0.92
C SER A 195 22.28 -5.43 -0.61
N ALA A 196 21.61 -5.69 0.52
CA ALA A 196 21.17 -7.04 0.88
C ALA A 196 20.07 -7.57 -0.05
N ILE A 197 19.15 -6.70 -0.50
CA ILE A 197 18.13 -7.06 -1.48
C ILE A 197 18.78 -7.38 -2.83
N SER A 198 19.77 -6.59 -3.26
CA SER A 198 20.53 -6.78 -4.50
C SER A 198 21.28 -8.13 -4.52
N GLU A 199 21.91 -8.52 -3.40
CA GLU A 199 22.52 -9.85 -3.23
C GLU A 199 21.50 -11.00 -3.35
N GLY A 200 20.30 -10.81 -2.79
CA GLY A 200 19.18 -11.76 -2.92
C GLY A 200 18.65 -11.88 -4.35
N ILE A 201 18.42 -10.75 -5.04
CA ILE A 201 18.03 -10.70 -6.45
C ILE A 201 19.06 -11.43 -7.32
N ALA A 202 20.35 -11.17 -7.11
CA ALA A 202 21.43 -11.85 -7.83
C ALA A 202 21.41 -13.38 -7.59
N THR A 203 21.12 -13.81 -6.36
CA THR A 203 21.00 -15.22 -5.97
C THR A 203 19.80 -15.92 -6.61
N LEU A 204 18.66 -15.23 -6.74
CA LEU A 204 17.49 -15.71 -7.48
C LEU A 204 17.78 -15.80 -8.99
N GLY A 205 18.39 -14.76 -9.57
CA GLY A 205 18.74 -14.70 -10.98
C GLY A 205 19.73 -15.80 -11.39
N ALA A 206 20.73 -16.09 -10.56
CA ALA A 206 21.69 -17.19 -10.78
C ALA A 206 21.03 -18.59 -10.78
N GLN A 207 19.84 -18.72 -10.18
CA GLN A 207 19.04 -19.95 -10.17
C GLN A 207 17.90 -19.96 -11.20
N GLY A 208 17.75 -18.90 -11.99
CA GLY A 208 16.63 -18.76 -12.93
C GLY A 208 15.27 -18.63 -12.23
N LYS A 209 15.24 -18.05 -11.04
CA LYS A 209 14.07 -17.89 -10.15
C LYS A 209 13.74 -16.42 -9.86
N SER A 210 14.02 -15.52 -10.81
CA SER A 210 13.82 -14.06 -10.63
C SER A 210 12.37 -13.67 -10.32
N GLU A 211 11.40 -14.49 -10.73
CA GLU A 211 9.98 -14.36 -10.40
C GLU A 211 9.66 -14.55 -8.91
N LEU A 212 10.63 -14.98 -8.09
CA LEU A 212 10.48 -15.04 -6.63
C LEU A 212 10.77 -13.70 -5.94
N PHE A 213 11.07 -12.62 -6.66
CA PHE A 213 11.17 -11.28 -6.09
C PHE A 213 9.94 -10.43 -6.44
N ALA A 214 9.07 -10.22 -5.46
CA ALA A 214 7.86 -9.41 -5.60
C ALA A 214 8.20 -7.91 -5.75
N GLY A 215 9.11 -7.41 -4.91
CA GLY A 215 9.60 -6.03 -4.90
C GLY A 215 9.98 -5.54 -3.50
N VAL A 216 10.21 -4.24 -3.38
CA VAL A 216 10.35 -3.52 -2.11
C VAL A 216 9.35 -2.37 -2.07
N ILE A 217 8.60 -2.27 -0.98
CA ILE A 217 7.78 -1.12 -0.61
C ILE A 217 8.64 -0.21 0.24
N VAL A 218 8.86 1.02 -0.22
CA VAL A 218 9.60 2.06 0.50
C VAL A 218 8.63 3.01 1.19
N GLY A 219 8.81 3.14 2.51
CA GLY A 219 7.93 3.91 3.37
C GLY A 219 6.80 3.09 3.97
N TRP A 220 6.31 3.56 5.11
CA TRP A 220 5.07 3.08 5.72
C TRP A 220 4.17 4.29 5.97
N GLU A 221 3.27 4.56 5.03
CA GLU A 221 2.40 5.75 5.05
C GLU A 221 3.23 7.03 5.27
N THR A 222 4.15 7.29 4.34
CA THR A 222 5.15 8.36 4.38
C THR A 222 4.47 9.72 4.44
N GLN A 223 4.70 10.51 5.50
CA GLN A 223 3.93 11.72 5.78
C GLN A 223 4.63 12.72 6.71
N ILE A 224 4.09 13.94 6.82
CA ILE A 224 4.32 14.89 7.93
C ILE A 224 3.02 15.02 8.73
N GLY A 225 2.98 14.47 9.94
CA GLY A 225 1.74 14.21 10.66
C GLY A 225 1.36 15.26 11.70
N LEU A 226 0.54 14.81 12.65
CA LEU A 226 0.12 15.56 13.84
C LEU A 226 1.06 15.29 15.02
N ASP A 227 1.33 16.33 15.81
CA ASP A 227 1.91 16.17 17.15
C ASP A 227 0.94 15.43 18.08
N PHE A 228 1.45 14.45 18.82
CA PHE A 228 0.66 13.63 19.72
C PHE A 228 -0.10 14.42 20.80
N LYS A 229 0.53 15.37 21.50
CA LYS A 229 -0.11 16.04 22.66
C LYS A 229 -1.03 17.19 22.28
N THR A 230 -0.70 17.91 21.21
CA THR A 230 -1.40 19.14 20.81
C THR A 230 -2.33 18.95 19.63
N SER A 231 -2.17 17.85 18.87
CA SER A 231 -2.86 17.61 17.59
C SER A 231 -2.68 18.76 16.59
N GLN A 232 -1.53 19.44 16.62
CA GLN A 232 -1.14 20.44 15.64
C GLN A 232 -0.36 19.78 14.48
N TYR A 233 -0.57 20.28 13.27
CA TYR A 233 0.20 19.88 12.09
C TYR A 233 1.65 20.32 12.19
N LEU A 234 2.56 19.39 11.88
CA LEU A 234 4.00 19.57 11.93
C LEU A 234 4.57 20.15 10.62
N GLY A 235 5.89 20.11 10.44
CA GLY A 235 6.58 20.51 9.22
C GLY A 235 7.36 21.82 9.34
N TYR A 236 7.40 22.47 10.51
CA TYR A 236 8.14 23.73 10.65
C TYR A 236 9.67 23.54 10.64
N CYS A 237 10.19 22.36 11.01
CA CYS A 237 11.61 22.06 10.77
C CYS A 237 11.85 21.89 9.27
N ALA A 238 11.03 21.08 8.60
CA ALA A 238 11.08 20.89 7.16
C ALA A 238 11.03 22.21 6.36
N LEU A 239 10.12 23.12 6.70
CA LEU A 239 10.01 24.44 6.06
C LEU A 239 11.23 25.33 6.37
N THR A 240 11.74 25.31 7.60
CA THR A 240 12.95 26.08 7.97
C THR A 240 14.18 25.61 7.19
N ASN A 241 14.35 24.30 7.01
CA ASN A 241 15.43 23.72 6.19
C ASN A 241 15.32 24.08 4.70
N ARG A 242 14.14 24.47 4.20
CA ARG A 242 13.92 25.00 2.85
C ARG A 242 14.15 26.52 2.74
N GLY A 243 14.54 27.18 3.84
CA GLY A 243 14.86 28.60 3.88
C GLY A 243 13.68 29.51 4.23
N PHE A 244 12.53 28.96 4.63
CA PHE A 244 11.39 29.74 5.08
C PHE A 244 11.48 30.09 6.57
N SER A 245 10.73 31.11 6.99
CA SER A 245 10.63 31.54 8.39
C SER A 245 9.31 32.26 8.66
N GLN A 246 9.04 32.63 9.91
CA GLN A 246 7.88 33.48 10.25
C GLN A 246 7.90 34.84 9.49
N GLN A 247 9.08 35.41 9.23
CA GLN A 247 9.23 36.68 8.50
C GLN A 247 9.35 36.49 6.98
N HIS A 248 9.62 35.26 6.53
CA HIS A 248 9.65 34.87 5.12
C HIS A 248 8.90 33.55 4.92
N PRO A 249 7.56 33.54 5.10
CA PRO A 249 6.77 32.32 4.95
C PRO A 249 6.71 31.89 3.48
N PRO A 250 6.51 30.59 3.20
CA PRO A 250 6.29 30.12 1.85
C PRO A 250 4.97 30.69 1.28
N PRO A 251 4.86 30.87 -0.05
CA PRO A 251 3.59 31.26 -0.68
C PRO A 251 2.49 30.22 -0.47
N ASP A 252 2.86 28.94 -0.43
CA ASP A 252 2.00 27.80 -0.12
C ASP A 252 2.74 26.85 0.85
N PRO A 253 2.46 26.90 2.16
CA PRO A 253 3.13 26.07 3.15
C PRO A 253 2.76 24.59 3.05
N ASP A 254 1.63 24.25 2.43
CA ASP A 254 1.19 22.87 2.30
C ASP A 254 1.90 22.22 1.10
N SER A 255 1.99 22.91 -0.04
CA SER A 255 2.77 22.46 -1.20
C SER A 255 4.25 22.23 -0.87
N GLU A 256 4.86 23.08 -0.03
CA GLU A 256 6.26 22.90 0.36
C GLU A 256 6.46 21.70 1.30
N ARG A 257 5.48 21.37 2.16
CA ARG A 257 5.52 20.13 2.96
C ARG A 257 5.29 18.90 2.10
N VAL A 258 4.34 18.94 1.16
CA VAL A 258 4.08 17.87 0.19
C VAL A 258 5.35 17.53 -0.59
N GLN A 259 6.08 18.55 -1.05
CA GLN A 259 7.37 18.34 -1.71
C GLN A 259 8.40 17.66 -0.80
N VAL A 260 8.47 18.00 0.49
CA VAL A 260 9.40 17.33 1.43
C VAL A 260 9.06 15.86 1.64
N VAL A 261 7.77 15.50 1.67
CA VAL A 261 7.37 14.09 1.75
C VAL A 261 7.76 13.35 0.47
N GLN A 262 7.56 13.94 -0.71
CA GLN A 262 8.00 13.36 -1.99
C GLN A 262 9.54 13.22 -2.09
N ASP A 263 10.28 14.28 -1.73
CA ASP A 263 11.75 14.31 -1.70
C ASP A 263 12.31 13.18 -0.79
N PHE A 264 11.56 12.80 0.26
CA PHE A 264 11.94 11.72 1.19
C PHE A 264 11.67 10.32 0.62
N ILE A 265 10.54 10.12 -0.07
CA ILE A 265 10.25 8.88 -0.81
C ILE A 265 11.30 8.67 -1.91
N GLU A 266 11.61 9.74 -2.67
CA GLU A 266 12.67 9.72 -3.69
C GLU A 266 14.05 9.38 -3.11
N LEU A 267 14.36 9.83 -1.89
CA LEU A 267 15.63 9.52 -1.23
C LEU A 267 15.76 8.02 -0.91
N TRP A 268 14.70 7.40 -0.41
CA TRP A 268 14.66 5.96 -0.17
C TRP A 268 14.71 5.15 -1.47
N ALA A 269 13.83 5.47 -2.42
CA ALA A 269 13.75 4.77 -3.71
C ALA A 269 15.06 4.86 -4.51
N SER A 270 15.64 6.05 -4.62
CA SER A 270 16.91 6.23 -5.32
C SER A 270 18.08 5.51 -4.64
N GLY A 271 18.06 5.36 -3.30
CA GLY A 271 19.02 4.55 -2.56
C GLY A 271 18.92 3.06 -2.91
N MET A 272 17.71 2.49 -2.89
CA MET A 272 17.45 1.11 -3.32
C MET A 272 17.88 0.89 -4.77
N SER A 273 17.57 1.84 -5.65
CA SER A 273 17.93 1.75 -7.07
C SER A 273 19.44 1.82 -7.31
N GLN A 274 20.15 2.69 -6.59
CA GLN A 274 21.62 2.77 -6.63
C GLN A 274 22.31 1.47 -6.17
N ALA A 275 21.71 0.76 -5.21
CA ALA A 275 22.19 -0.55 -4.78
C ALA A 275 21.91 -1.70 -5.78
N GLY A 276 21.09 -1.46 -6.81
CA GLY A 276 20.80 -2.41 -7.88
C GLY A 276 19.40 -3.03 -7.85
N VAL A 277 18.48 -2.53 -7.01
CA VAL A 277 17.07 -2.89 -7.10
C VAL A 277 16.45 -2.21 -8.34
N GLN A 278 15.69 -2.95 -9.14
CA GLN A 278 15.12 -2.42 -10.38
C GLN A 278 13.96 -1.45 -10.05
N PRO A 279 13.87 -0.26 -10.68
CA PRO A 279 12.82 0.73 -10.38
C PRO A 279 11.37 0.22 -10.50
N ASP A 280 11.11 -0.72 -11.41
CA ASP A 280 9.81 -1.37 -11.59
C ASP A 280 9.46 -2.37 -10.46
N LYS A 281 10.40 -2.58 -9.53
CA LYS A 281 10.28 -3.40 -8.33
C LYS A 281 10.41 -2.59 -7.03
N ILE A 282 10.44 -1.27 -7.11
CA ILE A 282 10.38 -0.36 -5.97
C ILE A 282 9.01 0.31 -6.00
N TYR A 283 8.26 0.26 -4.90
CA TYR A 283 6.93 0.87 -4.77
C TYR A 283 6.91 1.87 -3.62
N SER A 284 6.24 3.00 -3.75
CA SER A 284 6.01 3.90 -2.59
C SER A 284 4.99 3.32 -1.60
N HIS A 285 4.78 4.02 -0.48
CA HIS A 285 3.62 3.78 0.38
C HIS A 285 3.04 5.09 0.91
N THR A 286 1.84 5.44 0.46
CA THR A 286 1.07 6.62 0.92
C THR A 286 -0.34 6.20 1.35
N ALA A 287 -0.79 6.72 2.49
CA ALA A 287 -2.18 6.61 2.92
C ALA A 287 -2.99 7.78 2.38
N VAL A 288 -4.17 7.52 1.85
CA VAL A 288 -5.01 8.54 1.23
C VAL A 288 -6.42 8.49 1.80
N VAL A 289 -6.89 9.63 2.31
CA VAL A 289 -8.31 9.92 2.54
C VAL A 289 -8.90 10.38 1.22
N SER A 290 -9.95 9.72 0.74
CA SER A 290 -10.56 10.09 -0.54
C SER A 290 -11.11 11.53 -0.53
N THR A 291 -11.13 12.17 -1.70
CA THR A 291 -11.75 13.49 -1.90
C THR A 291 -13.24 13.45 -1.54
N GLN A 292 -13.96 12.37 -1.86
CA GLN A 292 -15.35 12.17 -1.46
C GLN A 292 -15.52 12.14 0.07
N SER A 293 -14.65 11.43 0.79
CA SER A 293 -14.65 11.41 2.25
C SER A 293 -14.35 12.80 2.81
N TYR A 294 -13.30 13.47 2.32
CA TYR A 294 -12.94 14.84 2.73
C TYR A 294 -14.05 15.87 2.48
N ASP A 295 -14.68 15.86 1.30
CA ASP A 295 -15.75 16.80 0.95
C ASP A 295 -16.98 16.67 1.86
N SER A 296 -17.18 15.48 2.45
CA SER A 296 -18.24 15.16 3.41
C SER A 296 -17.92 15.57 4.85
N MET A 297 -16.67 15.91 5.17
CA MET A 297 -16.25 16.24 6.54
C MET A 297 -16.86 17.55 7.04
N PRO A 298 -17.48 17.59 8.23
CA PRO A 298 -18.02 18.82 8.82
C PRO A 298 -16.97 19.92 9.01
N GLU A 299 -15.71 19.54 9.28
CA GLU A 299 -14.61 20.44 9.64
C GLU A 299 -13.78 20.93 8.44
N ARG A 300 -14.19 20.64 7.20
CA ARG A 300 -13.46 20.98 5.96
C ARG A 300 -13.14 22.48 5.78
N SER A 301 -13.80 23.37 6.53
CA SER A 301 -13.51 24.81 6.53
C SER A 301 -12.23 25.19 7.29
N SER A 302 -11.66 24.28 8.07
CA SER A 302 -10.51 24.51 8.95
C SER A 302 -9.28 23.67 8.63
N VAL A 303 -9.38 22.71 7.71
CA VAL A 303 -8.31 21.77 7.36
C VAL A 303 -8.25 21.63 5.84
N THR A 304 -7.06 21.69 5.24
CA THR A 304 -6.88 21.51 3.78
C THR A 304 -6.86 20.02 3.38
N TYR A 305 -7.06 19.73 2.10
CA TYR A 305 -6.90 18.35 1.59
C TYR A 305 -5.46 17.83 1.74
N ALA A 306 -4.45 18.70 1.69
CA ALA A 306 -3.08 18.28 1.98
C ALA A 306 -2.93 17.90 3.46
N GLN A 307 -3.46 18.71 4.37
CA GLN A 307 -3.41 18.46 5.81
C GLN A 307 -4.13 17.17 6.24
N ILE A 308 -5.33 16.87 5.72
CA ILE A 308 -6.04 15.63 6.09
C ILE A 308 -5.30 14.37 5.63
N ASN A 309 -4.50 14.47 4.57
CA ASN A 309 -3.60 13.41 4.08
C ASN A 309 -2.18 13.52 4.66
N HIS A 310 -1.96 14.30 5.73
CA HIS A 310 -0.66 14.51 6.36
C HIS A 310 0.46 14.90 5.35
N PHE A 311 0.09 15.72 4.38
CA PHE A 311 0.91 16.18 3.25
C PHE A 311 1.37 15.07 2.30
N ALA A 312 0.64 13.95 2.23
CA ALA A 312 0.88 12.82 1.33
C ALA A 312 -0.28 12.58 0.32
N PRO A 313 -0.63 13.56 -0.54
CA PRO A 313 -1.66 13.35 -1.57
C PRO A 313 -1.20 12.31 -2.62
N PRO A 314 -2.12 11.65 -3.35
CA PRO A 314 -1.79 10.56 -4.29
C PRO A 314 -0.66 10.84 -5.28
N SER A 315 -0.52 12.10 -5.72
CA SER A 315 0.46 12.54 -6.70
C SER A 315 1.92 12.33 -6.28
N ILE A 316 2.24 12.24 -4.97
CA ILE A 316 3.63 12.02 -4.52
C ILE A 316 4.07 10.55 -4.61
N ALA A 317 3.13 9.63 -4.82
CA ALA A 317 3.42 8.22 -5.08
C ALA A 317 4.12 8.00 -6.43
N PHE A 318 4.23 9.02 -7.28
CA PHE A 318 4.86 8.93 -8.60
C PHE A 318 6.25 9.55 -8.56
N GLY A 319 7.25 8.81 -9.03
CA GLY A 319 8.63 9.29 -9.15
C GLY A 319 9.41 8.53 -10.21
N LYS A 320 10.70 8.87 -10.37
CA LYS A 320 11.56 8.33 -11.43
C LYS A 320 12.06 6.92 -11.14
N ASP A 321 12.41 6.65 -9.88
CA ASP A 321 13.11 5.44 -9.46
C ASP A 321 12.21 4.46 -8.69
N TYR A 322 10.88 4.65 -8.78
CA TYR A 322 9.85 3.80 -8.17
C TYR A 322 8.49 3.89 -8.89
N HIS A 323 7.66 2.90 -8.68
CA HIS A 323 6.24 2.87 -9.06
C HIS A 323 5.33 3.30 -7.90
N PRO A 324 4.12 3.80 -8.20
CA PRO A 324 3.19 4.20 -7.16
C PRO A 324 2.70 3.02 -6.33
N GLY A 325 2.60 3.26 -5.04
CA GLY A 325 2.03 2.33 -4.07
C GLY A 325 1.28 3.04 -2.95
N PHE A 326 0.12 2.48 -2.61
CA PHE A 326 -0.92 3.11 -1.79
C PHE A 326 -1.44 2.16 -0.70
N SER A 327 -1.94 2.73 0.40
CA SER A 327 -2.91 2.05 1.27
C SER A 327 -4.26 1.97 0.54
N THR A 328 -4.81 0.77 0.33
CA THR A 328 -5.99 0.54 -0.54
C THR A 328 -7.26 0.12 0.20
N TYR A 329 -7.34 0.39 1.50
CA TYR A 329 -8.50 0.08 2.32
C TYR A 329 -9.82 0.65 1.75
N PRO A 330 -10.92 -0.12 1.69
CA PRO A 330 -12.21 0.32 1.18
C PRO A 330 -12.70 1.64 1.80
N GLN A 331 -12.73 2.68 0.98
CA GLN A 331 -13.31 3.98 1.29
C GLN A 331 -14.16 4.44 0.10
N ALA A 332 -15.22 5.21 0.36
CA ALA A 332 -16.04 5.78 -0.71
C ALA A 332 -15.19 6.65 -1.64
N GLY A 333 -15.22 6.36 -2.95
CA GLY A 333 -14.52 7.12 -3.98
C GLY A 333 -13.00 6.91 -4.07
N LEU A 334 -12.35 6.22 -3.12
CA LEU A 334 -10.88 6.09 -3.11
C LEU A 334 -10.35 5.38 -4.36
N MET A 335 -10.89 4.21 -4.69
CA MET A 335 -10.38 3.43 -5.83
C MET A 335 -10.50 4.19 -7.16
N GLN A 336 -11.63 4.87 -7.39
CA GLN A 336 -11.79 5.72 -8.57
C GLN A 336 -10.78 6.87 -8.58
N GLN A 337 -10.57 7.54 -7.44
CA GLN A 337 -9.55 8.59 -7.33
C GLN A 337 -8.14 8.07 -7.62
N LEU A 338 -7.79 6.85 -7.17
CA LEU A 338 -6.50 6.23 -7.48
C LEU A 338 -6.38 5.90 -8.97
N TYR A 339 -7.45 5.41 -9.63
CA TYR A 339 -7.45 5.18 -11.08
C TYR A 339 -7.31 6.49 -11.87
N ASP A 340 -8.06 7.53 -11.48
CA ASP A 340 -7.98 8.86 -12.07
C ASP A 340 -6.58 9.46 -11.92
N GLU A 341 -5.88 9.19 -10.81
CA GLU A 341 -4.48 9.59 -10.62
C GLU A 341 -3.54 8.77 -11.51
N LEU A 342 -3.65 7.43 -11.50
CA LEU A 342 -2.86 6.54 -12.35
C LEU A 342 -2.97 6.90 -13.84
N GLU A 343 -4.16 7.28 -14.33
CA GLU A 343 -4.37 7.70 -15.71
C GLU A 343 -3.55 8.95 -16.07
N LYS A 344 -3.44 9.94 -15.16
CA LYS A 344 -2.62 11.17 -15.38
C LYS A 344 -1.16 10.85 -15.64
N TYR A 345 -0.65 9.74 -15.09
CA TYR A 345 0.72 9.26 -15.27
C TYR A 345 0.84 8.12 -16.30
N GLY A 346 -0.22 7.88 -17.09
CA GLY A 346 -0.20 6.92 -18.20
C GLY A 346 -0.46 5.46 -17.79
N ASN A 347 -1.12 5.24 -16.65
CA ASN A 347 -1.40 3.92 -16.06
C ASN A 347 -0.14 3.06 -15.87
N PRO A 348 0.84 3.51 -15.05
CA PRO A 348 1.98 2.69 -14.70
C PRO A 348 1.53 1.46 -13.90
N THR A 349 2.36 0.43 -13.90
CA THR A 349 2.27 -0.65 -12.92
C THR A 349 2.39 -0.08 -11.50
N TRP A 350 1.62 -0.63 -10.56
CA TRP A 350 1.51 -0.08 -9.21
C TRP A 350 1.31 -1.16 -8.14
N ALA A 351 1.31 -0.76 -6.86
CA ALA A 351 1.09 -1.65 -5.73
C ALA A 351 -0.04 -1.21 -4.79
N SER A 352 -0.87 -2.15 -4.37
CA SER A 352 -1.50 -2.08 -3.05
C SER A 352 -0.41 -2.45 -2.04
N SER A 353 0.27 -1.42 -1.54
CA SER A 353 1.41 -1.54 -0.62
C SER A 353 0.97 -2.04 0.76
N GLU A 354 -0.26 -1.69 1.14
CA GLU A 354 -0.98 -2.28 2.27
C GLU A 354 -2.49 -2.19 2.00
N GLY A 355 -3.25 -3.18 2.46
CA GLY A 355 -4.70 -3.09 2.49
C GLY A 355 -5.38 -4.42 2.80
N ALA A 356 -6.69 -4.38 2.98
CA ALA A 356 -7.56 -5.56 3.07
C ALA A 356 -8.97 -5.14 2.64
N ASN A 357 -9.88 -6.10 2.40
CA ASN A 357 -11.27 -5.82 1.99
C ASN A 357 -12.17 -5.31 3.14
N ILE A 358 -11.58 -4.58 4.10
CA ILE A 358 -12.19 -4.09 5.33
C ILE A 358 -11.80 -2.62 5.54
N ASP A 359 -12.75 -1.78 5.94
CA ASP A 359 -12.47 -0.38 6.28
C ASP A 359 -11.91 -0.29 7.72
N PRO A 360 -10.69 0.24 7.94
CA PRO A 360 -10.11 0.44 9.27
C PRO A 360 -10.96 1.29 10.22
N ALA A 361 -11.79 2.21 9.70
CA ALA A 361 -12.60 3.11 10.50
C ALA A 361 -13.86 2.43 11.07
N SER A 362 -14.49 1.54 10.31
CA SER A 362 -15.67 0.78 10.74
C SER A 362 -15.33 -0.62 11.29
N LEU A 363 -14.16 -1.16 10.91
CA LEU A 363 -13.78 -2.57 11.08
C LEU A 363 -14.77 -3.53 10.41
N THR A 364 -15.40 -3.11 9.30
CA THR A 364 -16.36 -3.91 8.54
C THR A 364 -15.98 -4.08 7.08
N SER A 365 -16.37 -5.22 6.51
CA SER A 365 -16.23 -5.51 5.09
C SER A 365 -17.57 -5.33 4.39
N GLY A 366 -17.59 -4.56 3.30
CA GLY A 366 -18.73 -4.48 2.38
C GLY A 366 -18.33 -4.69 0.92
N ILE A 367 -17.23 -5.41 0.70
CA ILE A 367 -16.86 -6.01 -0.60
C ILE A 367 -16.24 -7.39 -0.34
N SER A 368 -16.55 -8.37 -1.18
CA SER A 368 -15.86 -9.65 -1.12
C SER A 368 -14.37 -9.47 -1.43
N MET A 369 -13.54 -10.40 -0.96
CA MET A 369 -12.12 -10.41 -1.33
C MET A 369 -11.92 -10.56 -2.84
N GLU A 370 -12.81 -11.26 -3.55
CA GLU A 370 -12.74 -11.33 -5.02
C GLU A 370 -12.95 -9.95 -5.65
N THR A 371 -14.00 -9.23 -5.28
CA THR A 371 -14.27 -7.86 -5.77
C THR A 371 -13.10 -6.92 -5.47
N TYR A 372 -12.55 -7.00 -4.25
CA TYR A 372 -11.39 -6.21 -3.83
C TYR A 372 -10.17 -6.50 -4.71
N LEU A 373 -9.77 -7.77 -4.83
CA LEU A 373 -8.62 -8.16 -5.64
C LEU A 373 -8.83 -7.88 -7.14
N ALA A 374 -10.06 -7.98 -7.64
CA ALA A 374 -10.40 -7.67 -9.02
C ALA A 374 -10.16 -6.18 -9.31
N GLY A 375 -10.68 -5.28 -8.47
CA GLY A 375 -10.44 -3.84 -8.59
C GLY A 375 -8.95 -3.46 -8.57
N LEU A 376 -8.10 -4.23 -7.88
CA LEU A 376 -6.65 -4.00 -7.89
C LEU A 376 -5.99 -4.57 -9.15
N PHE A 377 -6.14 -5.88 -9.40
CA PHE A 377 -5.41 -6.58 -10.46
C PHE A 377 -5.94 -6.33 -11.89
N ASN A 378 -7.22 -6.00 -12.07
CA ASN A 378 -7.77 -5.62 -13.37
C ASN A 378 -7.33 -4.20 -13.77
N HIS A 379 -6.99 -3.36 -12.79
CA HIS A 379 -6.53 -1.98 -12.97
C HIS A 379 -5.00 -1.82 -12.88
N GLY A 380 -4.25 -2.90 -13.13
CA GLY A 380 -2.80 -2.83 -13.35
C GLY A 380 -1.90 -2.97 -12.12
N ALA A 381 -2.44 -3.34 -10.94
CA ALA A 381 -1.59 -3.66 -9.80
C ALA A 381 -0.70 -4.87 -10.12
N ALA A 382 0.61 -4.76 -9.89
CA ALA A 382 1.52 -5.91 -9.91
C ALA A 382 1.71 -6.53 -8.54
N LEU A 383 1.46 -5.80 -7.46
CA LEU A 383 1.57 -6.28 -6.09
C LEU A 383 0.31 -5.90 -5.31
N VAL A 384 -0.27 -6.86 -4.60
CA VAL A 384 -1.32 -6.63 -3.60
C VAL A 384 -0.89 -7.25 -2.29
N ASN A 385 -0.55 -6.42 -1.31
CA ASN A 385 -0.08 -6.83 0.01
C ASN A 385 -1.21 -6.80 1.04
N ILE A 386 -1.75 -7.97 1.36
CA ILE A 386 -2.86 -8.13 2.29
C ILE A 386 -2.37 -8.00 3.73
N PHE A 387 -2.93 -7.04 4.45
CA PHE A 387 -2.75 -6.84 5.88
C PHE A 387 -3.61 -7.82 6.70
N GLY A 388 -3.14 -8.22 7.89
CA GLY A 388 -3.93 -8.98 8.86
C GLY A 388 -3.60 -10.47 8.99
N TRP A 389 -2.95 -11.08 7.99
CA TRP A 389 -2.70 -12.53 8.01
C TRP A 389 -1.89 -12.98 9.22
N GLY A 390 -2.40 -13.94 9.98
CA GLY A 390 -1.75 -14.48 11.17
C GLY A 390 -1.64 -13.52 12.37
N ILE A 391 -2.19 -12.29 12.32
CA ILE A 391 -2.11 -11.32 13.43
C ILE A 391 -3.13 -11.63 14.52
N GLY A 392 -2.65 -11.80 15.75
CA GLY A 392 -3.44 -12.23 16.91
C GLY A 392 -3.69 -13.73 16.90
N ASP A 393 -4.04 -14.29 18.06
CA ASP A 393 -4.51 -15.68 18.13
C ASP A 393 -5.93 -15.82 17.55
N GLU A 394 -6.41 -17.05 17.35
CA GLU A 394 -7.77 -17.28 16.82
C GLU A 394 -8.88 -16.82 17.78
N ALA A 395 -8.56 -16.57 19.05
CA ALA A 395 -9.49 -16.07 20.06
C ALA A 395 -9.57 -14.53 20.10
N SER A 396 -8.58 -13.83 19.54
CA SER A 396 -8.45 -12.37 19.59
C SER A 396 -9.50 -11.60 18.81
N ALA A 397 -10.26 -12.28 17.94
CA ALA A 397 -11.25 -11.69 17.03
C ALA A 397 -10.71 -10.52 16.20
N ASN A 398 -9.40 -10.54 15.86
CA ASN A 398 -8.80 -9.51 15.01
C ASN A 398 -9.56 -9.45 13.67
N PRO A 399 -10.16 -8.29 13.31
CA PRO A 399 -11.05 -8.20 12.16
C PRO A 399 -10.29 -8.27 10.83
N PHE A 400 -9.06 -7.74 10.77
CA PHE A 400 -8.19 -7.87 9.61
C PHE A 400 -7.76 -9.33 9.38
N ARG A 401 -7.37 -10.04 10.45
CA ARG A 401 -7.06 -11.48 10.37
C ARG A 401 -8.28 -12.28 9.91
N THR A 402 -9.44 -11.99 10.49
CA THR A 402 -10.71 -12.64 10.12
C THR A 402 -11.01 -12.46 8.64
N ALA A 403 -10.87 -11.23 8.12
CA ALA A 403 -11.09 -10.92 6.70
C ALA A 403 -10.04 -11.59 5.78
N ALA A 404 -8.76 -11.53 6.13
CA ALA A 404 -7.67 -12.11 5.34
C ALA A 404 -7.71 -13.65 5.31
N GLU A 405 -8.21 -14.30 6.36
CA GLU A 405 -8.23 -15.77 6.49
C GLU A 405 -9.60 -16.42 6.24
N ALA A 406 -10.62 -15.65 5.83
CA ALA A 406 -11.98 -16.12 5.59
C ALA A 406 -12.06 -17.12 4.42
N PRO A 407 -13.02 -18.07 4.41
CA PRO A 407 -13.13 -19.09 3.36
C PRO A 407 -13.37 -18.55 1.94
N ASP A 408 -14.09 -17.43 1.81
CA ASP A 408 -14.29 -16.72 0.55
C ASP A 408 -13.00 -16.00 0.11
N SER A 409 -12.26 -15.40 1.04
CA SER A 409 -10.91 -14.87 0.79
C SER A 409 -9.95 -15.93 0.25
N LEU A 410 -9.90 -17.11 0.90
CA LEU A 410 -9.10 -18.24 0.41
C LEU A 410 -9.50 -18.68 -1.01
N THR A 411 -10.80 -18.66 -1.31
CA THR A 411 -11.33 -18.98 -2.66
C THR A 411 -10.86 -17.95 -3.69
N ALA A 412 -10.92 -16.65 -3.38
CA ALA A 412 -10.43 -15.58 -4.25
C ALA A 412 -8.91 -15.67 -4.49
N TYR A 413 -8.13 -16.01 -3.46
CA TYR A 413 -6.68 -16.24 -3.58
C TYR A 413 -6.37 -17.43 -4.50
N GLN A 414 -7.05 -18.56 -4.30
CA GLN A 414 -6.89 -19.75 -5.13
C GLN A 414 -7.24 -19.46 -6.60
N LYS A 415 -8.30 -18.70 -6.85
CA LYS A 415 -8.73 -18.26 -8.19
C LYS A 415 -7.64 -17.42 -8.88
N PHE A 416 -7.11 -16.39 -8.21
CA PHE A 416 -6.00 -15.57 -8.74
C PHE A 416 -4.74 -16.40 -9.02
N LEU A 417 -4.33 -17.25 -8.07
CA LEU A 417 -3.13 -18.09 -8.20
C LEU A 417 -3.29 -19.21 -9.24
N GLY A 418 -4.52 -19.60 -9.54
CA GLY A 418 -4.86 -20.48 -10.66
C GLY A 418 -4.81 -19.80 -12.04
N GLY A 419 -4.68 -18.48 -12.09
CA GLY A 419 -4.72 -17.68 -13.32
C GLY A 419 -6.14 -17.43 -13.85
N GLU A 420 -7.16 -17.67 -13.05
CA GLU A 420 -8.55 -17.37 -13.40
C GLU A 420 -8.86 -15.87 -13.32
N ALA A 421 -9.82 -15.41 -14.12
CA ALA A 421 -10.26 -14.03 -14.10
C ALA A 421 -11.05 -13.70 -12.83
N LEU A 422 -10.58 -12.71 -12.07
CA LEU A 422 -11.29 -12.15 -10.93
C LEU A 422 -12.43 -11.23 -11.42
N VAL A 423 -13.57 -11.28 -10.74
CA VAL A 423 -14.77 -10.53 -11.09
C VAL A 423 -14.95 -9.33 -10.17
N GLU A 424 -15.01 -8.14 -10.74
CA GLU A 424 -15.50 -6.95 -10.05
C GLU A 424 -17.01 -7.09 -9.80
N GLY A 425 -17.42 -6.92 -8.55
CA GLY A 425 -18.82 -6.79 -8.15
C GLY A 425 -19.10 -5.40 -7.56
N ASP A 426 -20.38 -5.09 -7.34
CA ASP A 426 -20.78 -3.82 -6.75
C ASP A 426 -20.22 -3.65 -5.33
N SER A 427 -19.81 -2.42 -4.98
CA SER A 427 -19.37 -2.09 -3.63
C SER A 427 -20.55 -1.74 -2.75
N VAL A 428 -20.78 -2.56 -1.72
CA VAL A 428 -21.90 -2.38 -0.78
C VAL A 428 -21.62 -1.23 0.19
N VAL A 429 -20.35 -1.05 0.60
CA VAL A 429 -19.93 0.04 1.51
C VAL A 429 -20.33 1.42 0.96
N THR A 430 -20.19 1.62 -0.34
CA THR A 430 -20.28 2.96 -0.93
C THR A 430 -21.69 3.45 -1.21
N ASP A 431 -22.67 2.53 -1.30
CA ASP A 431 -24.05 2.87 -1.64
C ASP A 431 -25.05 2.59 -0.51
N LEU A 432 -24.79 1.64 0.39
CA LEU A 432 -25.71 1.37 1.51
C LEU A 432 -26.01 2.62 2.38
N PRO A 433 -25.05 3.47 2.78
CA PRO A 433 -25.35 4.72 3.50
C PRO A 433 -26.20 5.70 2.67
N THR A 434 -25.94 5.79 1.36
CA THR A 434 -26.72 6.60 0.41
C THR A 434 -28.16 6.10 0.33
N ARG A 435 -28.35 4.78 0.18
CA ARG A 435 -29.68 4.14 0.16
C ARG A 435 -30.42 4.33 1.48
N ILE A 436 -29.75 4.14 2.63
CA ILE A 436 -30.32 4.39 3.96
C ILE A 436 -30.78 5.84 4.09
N HIS A 437 -29.98 6.82 3.67
CA HIS A 437 -30.40 8.23 3.69
C HIS A 437 -31.58 8.51 2.76
N GLN A 438 -31.65 7.89 1.57
CA GLN A 438 -32.83 7.99 0.70
C GLN A 438 -34.07 7.38 1.35
N ILE A 439 -33.95 6.24 2.02
CA ILE A 439 -35.04 5.60 2.78
C ILE A 439 -35.50 6.53 3.91
N GLN A 440 -34.57 7.00 4.76
CA GLN A 440 -34.86 7.91 5.88
C GLN A 440 -35.57 9.19 5.41
N ALA A 441 -35.16 9.76 4.26
CA ALA A 441 -35.75 10.98 3.72
C ALA A 441 -37.13 10.78 3.07
N LYS A 442 -37.36 9.65 2.38
CA LYS A 442 -38.59 9.41 1.58
C LYS A 442 -39.66 8.63 2.34
N LEU A 443 -39.28 7.65 3.16
CA LEU A 443 -40.18 6.69 3.79
C LEU A 443 -41.28 7.33 4.66
N PRO A 444 -41.02 8.34 5.52
CA PRO A 444 -42.07 8.93 6.35
C PRO A 444 -43.21 9.53 5.51
N THR A 445 -42.86 10.36 4.52
CA THR A 445 -43.81 10.97 3.58
C THR A 445 -44.55 9.93 2.76
N TRP A 446 -43.87 8.86 2.33
CA TRP A 446 -44.50 7.77 1.59
C TRP A 446 -45.52 7.00 2.44
N ILE A 447 -45.23 6.73 3.73
CA ILE A 447 -46.16 6.07 4.66
C ILE A 447 -47.39 6.95 4.92
N GLU A 448 -47.23 8.26 5.07
CA GLU A 448 -48.35 9.20 5.21
C GLU A 448 -49.28 9.20 3.99
N GLN A 449 -48.71 9.08 2.79
CA GLN A 449 -49.47 9.02 1.53
C GLN A 449 -50.06 7.64 1.24
N ASN A 450 -49.47 6.56 1.75
CA ASN A 450 -49.83 5.17 1.45
C ASN A 450 -50.12 4.34 2.73
N PRO A 451 -51.01 4.78 3.64
CA PRO A 451 -51.18 4.16 4.96
C PRO A 451 -51.62 2.69 4.89
N SER A 452 -52.33 2.27 3.84
CA SER A 452 -52.73 0.87 3.63
C SER A 452 -51.60 -0.06 3.17
N ARG A 453 -50.46 0.49 2.72
CA ARG A 453 -49.29 -0.26 2.22
C ARG A 453 -48.13 -0.30 3.22
N ARG A 454 -48.27 0.35 4.39
CA ARG A 454 -47.26 0.36 5.46
C ARG A 454 -46.74 -1.03 5.83
N ALA A 455 -47.64 -2.03 5.87
CA ALA A 455 -47.32 -3.42 6.18
C ALA A 455 -46.42 -4.13 5.14
N GLU A 456 -46.25 -3.56 3.94
CA GLU A 456 -45.32 -4.07 2.92
C GLU A 456 -43.86 -3.68 3.23
N VAL A 457 -43.65 -2.56 3.92
CA VAL A 457 -42.31 -1.96 4.12
C VAL A 457 -41.81 -2.11 5.56
N GLU A 458 -42.70 -2.12 6.56
CA GLU A 458 -42.30 -2.31 7.97
C GLU A 458 -41.43 -3.55 8.23
N PRO A 459 -41.74 -4.75 7.68
CA PRO A 459 -40.88 -5.92 7.87
C PRO A 459 -39.48 -5.74 7.27
N LEU A 460 -39.38 -5.08 6.11
CA LEU A 460 -38.11 -4.81 5.45
C LEU A 460 -37.26 -3.79 6.22
N VAL A 461 -37.87 -2.77 6.84
CA VAL A 461 -37.15 -1.81 7.69
C VAL A 461 -36.58 -2.49 8.94
N VAL A 462 -37.33 -3.42 9.54
CA VAL A 462 -36.84 -4.24 10.66
C VAL A 462 -35.71 -5.17 10.20
N GLN A 463 -35.85 -5.81 9.04
CA GLN A 463 -34.81 -6.66 8.46
C GLN A 463 -33.56 -5.85 8.13
N LEU A 464 -33.68 -4.65 7.55
CA LEU A 464 -32.56 -3.77 7.23
C LEU A 464 -31.78 -3.39 8.49
N GLN A 465 -32.47 -3.06 9.59
CA GLN A 465 -31.80 -2.78 10.86
C GLN A 465 -31.08 -4.03 11.39
N GLN A 466 -31.73 -5.19 11.34
CA GLN A 466 -31.12 -6.46 11.78
C GLN A 466 -29.89 -6.82 10.92
N ASP A 467 -29.97 -6.66 9.60
CA ASP A 467 -28.85 -6.92 8.67
C ASP A 467 -27.66 -5.98 8.96
N ILE A 468 -27.92 -4.72 9.33
CA ILE A 468 -26.90 -3.75 9.74
C ILE A 468 -26.29 -4.15 11.09
N ASP A 469 -27.12 -4.47 12.09
CA ASP A 469 -26.68 -4.84 13.44
C ASP A 469 -25.86 -6.15 13.43
N ASP A 470 -26.22 -7.10 12.56
CA ASP A 470 -25.50 -8.36 12.33
C ASP A 470 -24.30 -8.23 11.38
N ASN A 471 -24.00 -7.03 10.87
CA ASN A 471 -22.94 -6.75 9.89
C ASN A 471 -23.09 -7.50 8.54
N ASN A 472 -24.31 -7.93 8.21
CA ASN A 472 -24.65 -8.58 6.95
C ASN A 472 -24.93 -7.55 5.85
N PHE A 473 -23.92 -6.73 5.52
CA PHE A 473 -24.09 -5.57 4.66
C PHE A 473 -24.63 -5.90 3.27
N GLN A 474 -24.26 -7.05 2.69
CA GLN A 474 -24.80 -7.49 1.40
C GLN A 474 -26.33 -7.69 1.47
N GLN A 475 -26.83 -8.34 2.51
CA GLN A 475 -28.27 -8.49 2.71
C GLN A 475 -28.93 -7.14 3.04
N ALA A 476 -28.30 -6.29 3.86
CA ALA A 476 -28.77 -4.92 4.10
C ALA A 476 -28.92 -4.11 2.81
N SER A 477 -27.99 -4.25 1.85
CA SER A 477 -28.06 -3.59 0.54
C SER A 477 -29.25 -4.06 -0.29
N GLN A 478 -29.51 -5.36 -0.31
CA GLN A 478 -30.68 -5.93 -1.00
C GLN A 478 -31.98 -5.49 -0.31
N THR A 479 -32.05 -5.58 1.02
CA THR A 479 -33.21 -5.14 1.80
C THR A 479 -33.46 -3.63 1.60
N ALA A 480 -32.42 -2.82 1.47
CA ALA A 480 -32.53 -1.40 1.14
C ALA A 480 -33.05 -1.15 -0.28
N ASP A 481 -32.61 -1.94 -1.28
CA ASP A 481 -33.15 -1.86 -2.65
C ASP A 481 -34.62 -2.26 -2.71
N ASP A 482 -35.02 -3.31 -1.99
CA ASP A 482 -36.41 -3.76 -1.90
C ASP A 482 -37.32 -2.68 -1.30
N ILE A 483 -36.84 -1.96 -0.27
CA ILE A 483 -37.55 -0.80 0.30
C ILE A 483 -37.64 0.33 -0.74
N LEU A 484 -36.52 0.68 -1.38
CA LEU A 484 -36.46 1.78 -2.36
C LEU A 484 -37.37 1.51 -3.57
N ALA A 485 -37.45 0.28 -4.06
CA ALA A 485 -38.36 -0.11 -5.14
C ALA A 485 -39.85 0.07 -4.77
N ILE A 486 -40.22 -0.05 -3.48
CA ILE A 486 -41.59 0.18 -3.02
C ILE A 486 -41.90 1.67 -2.86
N ILE A 487 -40.95 2.45 -2.32
CA ILE A 487 -41.17 3.87 -1.98
C ILE A 487 -40.80 4.86 -3.10
N ASN A 488 -40.11 4.40 -4.13
CA ASN A 488 -39.71 5.17 -5.31
C ASN A 488 -39.95 4.37 -6.62
N PRO A 489 -41.22 3.96 -6.90
CA PRO A 489 -41.59 3.11 -8.04
C PRO A 489 -41.61 3.85 -9.39
#